data_AF-A0A954FN35-F1
#
_entry.id   AF-A0A954FN35-F1
#
_cell.length_a   1.000
_cell.length_b   1.000
_cell.length_c   1.000
_cell.angle_alpha   90.00
_cell.angle_beta   90.00
_cell.angle_gamma   90.00
#
_symmetry.space_group_name_H-M   'P 1'
#
loop_
_entity.id
_entity.type
_entity.pdbx_description
1 polymer ?
#
loop_
_entity_poly.entity_id
_entity_poly.type
_entity_poly.pdbx_seq_one_letter_code
_entity_poly.pdbx_strand_id
1 'polypeptide(L)'
;MAVFTRSDSSSAPCGAWHRRFWTALRILAGFEIALILATWPLWWRNHSFPVIPLLQGFSLPVIADRIAVCILLVACLVVASSSERSYWSTTAQRISLVAALILCVGNQQCLQAWHWLFILGLGTAFFRAEDRLRLLRSILASVYVCSALSRMAPHPYQGISAAIVDQLIRMTRVGSPLAHKEAAEFVCHALNLAELAVGLLLIRPASRRYGILAAMGLHLTLLFALGPFGLRHHTGVLIWNICFLCLIPVAFFGPVSASVSGRTGQPWFYRVATLFVWVFPLSGLIGIADNWPAWQLYSTRPELWTLQVHETDIKSLGPGILPYVSEPAPLDDWATVRLDRWSLDETGSPMYPEDRFQCAVISNIVERLPADTEFRIEISAPERWLWWRRVHRSVRTRAELHSQCRP
;
A
#
# COMPACT_ATOMS: atom_id res chain seq x y z
N MET A 1 14.17 57.80 30.71
CA MET A 1 13.31 57.44 29.56
C MET A 1 14.22 56.87 28.48
N ALA A 2 14.59 55.59 28.58
CA ALA A 2 15.51 54.93 27.66
C ALA A 2 14.68 54.02 26.75
N VAL A 3 14.54 54.42 25.50
CA VAL A 3 13.88 53.65 24.44
C VAL A 3 14.85 52.55 24.02
N PHE A 4 14.65 51.34 24.57
CA PHE A 4 15.26 50.12 24.03
C PHE A 4 14.58 49.79 22.71
N THR A 5 15.17 50.25 21.60
CA THR A 5 14.87 49.72 20.27
C THR A 5 15.32 48.26 20.24
N ARG A 6 14.35 47.35 20.33
CA ARG A 6 14.53 45.93 19.99
C ARG A 6 15.00 45.88 18.54
N SER A 7 16.27 45.60 18.34
CA SER A 7 16.82 45.26 17.05
C SER A 7 16.25 43.89 16.66
N ASP A 8 15.30 43.89 15.72
CA ASP A 8 14.86 42.70 14.99
C ASP A 8 16.04 42.17 14.14
N SER A 9 16.91 41.39 14.77
CA SER A 9 18.04 40.76 14.11
C SER A 9 18.03 39.25 14.37
N SER A 10 17.22 38.52 13.61
CA SER A 10 17.51 37.17 13.06
C SER A 10 16.23 36.45 12.60
N SER A 11 15.62 36.88 11.49
CA SER A 11 14.60 36.10 10.77
C SER A 11 15.27 35.00 9.92
N ALA A 12 15.95 34.05 10.57
CA ALA A 12 16.34 32.81 9.91
C ALA A 12 15.08 32.11 9.33
N PRO A 13 15.19 31.34 8.23
CA PRO A 13 14.09 30.95 7.34
C PRO A 13 13.20 29.85 7.93
N CYS A 14 12.54 30.15 9.04
CA CYS A 14 11.67 29.24 9.77
C CYS A 14 10.45 28.78 8.93
N GLY A 15 10.17 29.45 7.80
CA GLY A 15 9.07 29.10 6.90
C GLY A 15 9.36 28.02 5.85
N ALA A 16 10.60 27.79 5.40
CA ALA A 16 10.82 27.00 4.18
C ALA A 16 10.54 25.49 4.34
N TRP A 17 10.86 24.89 5.49
CA TRP A 17 10.51 23.49 5.79
C TRP A 17 9.02 23.34 6.12
N HIS A 18 8.42 24.36 6.74
CA HIS A 18 6.99 24.38 7.07
C HIS A 18 6.15 24.38 5.80
N ARG A 19 6.49 25.26 4.84
CA ARG A 19 5.85 25.30 3.52
C ARG A 19 5.96 23.97 2.79
N ARG A 20 7.14 23.34 2.78
CA ARG A 20 7.34 22.02 2.15
C ARG A 20 6.46 20.94 2.77
N PHE A 21 6.36 20.91 4.10
CA PHE A 21 5.47 19.97 4.80
C PHE A 21 4.01 20.15 4.36
N TRP A 22 3.52 21.39 4.33
CA TRP A 22 2.16 21.68 3.90
C TRP A 22 1.92 21.36 2.43
N THR A 23 2.86 21.70 1.55
CA THR A 23 2.79 21.28 0.14
C THR A 23 2.75 19.77 0.01
N ALA A 24 3.55 19.03 0.78
CA ALA A 24 3.52 17.57 0.80
C ALA A 24 2.16 17.02 1.27
N LEU A 25 1.55 17.60 2.31
CA LEU A 25 0.20 17.23 2.74
C LEU A 25 -0.88 17.54 1.68
N ARG A 26 -0.78 18.68 0.99
CA ARG A 26 -1.71 19.02 -0.11
C ARG A 26 -1.59 18.05 -1.28
N ILE A 27 -0.35 17.65 -1.62
CA ILE A 27 -0.10 16.60 -2.61
C ILE A 27 -0.77 15.30 -2.16
N LEU A 28 -0.51 14.85 -0.93
CA LEU A 28 -1.13 13.64 -0.39
C LEU A 28 -2.67 13.70 -0.42
N ALA A 29 -3.28 14.81 0.00
CA ALA A 29 -4.73 14.98 -0.03
C ALA A 29 -5.31 15.00 -1.46
N GLY A 30 -4.62 15.65 -2.41
CA GLY A 30 -5.03 15.66 -3.81
C GLY A 30 -4.94 14.26 -4.45
N PHE A 31 -3.86 13.53 -4.17
CA PHE A 31 -3.71 12.16 -4.65
C PHE A 31 -4.67 11.19 -3.97
N GLU A 32 -4.99 11.38 -2.70
CA GLU A 32 -6.02 10.60 -2.00
C GLU A 32 -7.38 10.74 -2.68
N ILE A 33 -7.79 11.97 -3.02
CA ILE A 33 -9.01 12.21 -3.79
C ILE A 33 -8.94 11.49 -5.15
N ALA A 34 -7.84 11.63 -5.88
CA ALA A 34 -7.68 10.98 -7.19
C ALA A 34 -7.75 9.46 -7.10
N LEU A 35 -7.16 8.86 -6.07
CA LEU A 35 -7.17 7.42 -5.83
C LEU A 35 -8.56 6.93 -5.41
N ILE A 36 -9.26 7.66 -4.54
CA ILE A 36 -10.65 7.36 -4.18
C ILE A 36 -11.53 7.38 -5.42
N LEU A 37 -11.40 8.40 -6.28
CA LEU A 37 -12.18 8.49 -7.52
C LEU A 37 -11.83 7.36 -8.51
N ALA A 38 -10.55 7.04 -8.66
CA ALA A 38 -10.10 5.95 -9.54
C ALA A 38 -10.53 4.55 -9.06
N THR A 39 -10.80 4.41 -7.76
CA THR A 39 -11.25 3.17 -7.11
C THR A 39 -12.64 3.34 -6.49
N TRP A 40 -13.47 4.23 -7.05
CA TRP A 40 -14.73 4.68 -6.46
C TRP A 40 -15.62 3.54 -5.95
N PRO A 41 -15.77 2.40 -6.66
CA PRO A 41 -16.63 1.33 -6.18
C PRO A 41 -16.25 0.80 -4.80
N LEU A 42 -14.93 0.67 -4.51
CA LEU A 42 -14.42 0.25 -3.21
C LEU A 42 -15.00 1.07 -2.05
N TRP A 43 -15.08 2.39 -2.24
CA TRP A 43 -15.44 3.33 -1.18
C TRP A 43 -16.95 3.52 -1.07
N TRP A 44 -17.67 3.47 -2.19
CA TRP A 44 -19.11 3.67 -2.22
C TRP A 44 -19.92 2.40 -1.91
N ARG A 45 -19.27 1.24 -1.96
CA ARG A 45 -19.85 -0.10 -1.78
C ARG A 45 -20.99 -0.38 -2.75
N ASN A 46 -20.76 -0.13 -4.04
CA ASN A 46 -21.67 -0.49 -5.15
C ASN A 46 -21.06 -1.58 -6.03
N HIS A 47 -20.67 -2.69 -5.40
CA HIS A 47 -20.08 -3.85 -6.07
C HIS A 47 -20.57 -5.15 -5.45
N SER A 48 -20.31 -6.26 -6.13
CA SER A 48 -20.66 -7.62 -5.68
C SER A 48 -19.58 -8.28 -4.82
N PHE A 49 -18.34 -7.76 -4.84
CA PHE A 49 -17.24 -8.31 -4.06
C PHE A 49 -17.51 -8.24 -2.53
N PRO A 50 -17.20 -9.27 -1.73
CA PRO A 50 -17.51 -9.29 -0.30
C PRO A 50 -16.82 -8.17 0.49
N VAL A 51 -17.57 -7.52 1.38
CA VAL A 51 -17.04 -6.52 2.31
C VAL A 51 -16.62 -7.21 3.60
N ILE A 52 -15.31 -7.24 3.86
CA ILE A 52 -14.75 -7.84 5.07
C ILE A 52 -14.34 -6.73 6.03
N PRO A 53 -14.90 -6.66 7.25
CA PRO A 53 -14.48 -5.67 8.25
C PRO A 53 -13.09 -5.99 8.79
N LEU A 54 -12.35 -4.96 9.22
CA LEU A 54 -11.02 -5.15 9.80
C LEU A 54 -11.07 -5.90 11.15
N LEU A 55 -12.13 -5.67 11.91
CA LEU A 55 -12.37 -6.32 13.20
C LEU A 55 -13.43 -7.39 13.04
N GLN A 56 -13.10 -8.63 13.39
CA GLN A 56 -14.05 -9.74 13.33
C GLN A 56 -15.29 -9.46 14.19
N GLY A 57 -16.47 -9.77 13.64
CA GLY A 57 -17.76 -9.55 14.31
C GLY A 57 -18.24 -8.09 14.35
N PHE A 58 -17.46 -7.14 13.81
CA PHE A 58 -17.87 -5.74 13.69
C PHE A 58 -18.33 -5.45 12.27
N SER A 59 -19.51 -4.86 12.06
CA SER A 59 -19.92 -4.42 10.73
C SER A 59 -20.53 -3.02 10.80
N LEU A 60 -20.14 -2.17 9.85
CA LEU A 60 -20.75 -0.86 9.67
C LEU A 60 -21.86 -0.93 8.64
N PRO A 61 -23.00 -0.25 8.87
CA PRO A 61 -24.01 -0.12 7.85
C PRO A 61 -23.44 0.69 6.67
N VAL A 62 -23.80 0.32 5.45
CA VAL A 62 -23.28 0.94 4.20
C VAL A 62 -23.41 2.47 4.20
N ILE A 63 -24.43 3.02 4.88
CA ILE A 63 -24.62 4.47 4.99
C ILE A 63 -23.49 5.15 5.77
N ALA A 64 -22.91 4.48 6.76
CA ALA A 64 -21.79 5.02 7.54
C ALA A 64 -20.54 5.16 6.66
N ASP A 65 -20.25 4.19 5.80
CA ASP A 65 -19.12 4.28 4.86
C ASP A 65 -19.32 5.39 3.84
N ARG A 66 -20.53 5.53 3.30
CA ARG A 66 -20.88 6.61 2.36
C ARG A 66 -20.75 7.99 2.99
N ILE A 67 -21.19 8.14 4.24
CA ILE A 67 -20.99 9.38 4.99
C ILE A 67 -19.48 9.61 5.23
N ALA A 68 -18.74 8.58 5.65
CA ALA A 68 -17.31 8.69 5.92
C ALA A 68 -16.50 9.08 4.68
N VAL A 69 -16.76 8.49 3.50
CA VAL A 69 -16.06 8.87 2.25
C VAL A 69 -16.42 10.29 1.82
N CYS A 70 -17.68 10.71 1.94
CA CYS A 70 -18.07 12.10 1.64
C CYS A 70 -17.35 13.10 2.57
N ILE A 71 -17.32 12.81 3.88
CA ILE A 71 -16.60 13.62 4.86
C ILE A 71 -15.10 13.66 4.51
N LEU A 72 -14.50 12.51 4.19
CA LEU A 72 -13.09 12.41 3.82
C LEU A 72 -12.78 13.26 2.59
N LEU A 73 -13.57 13.17 1.52
CA LEU A 73 -13.38 13.93 0.29
C LEU A 73 -13.48 15.45 0.54
N VAL A 74 -14.49 15.91 1.27
CA VAL A 74 -14.64 17.33 1.61
C VAL A 74 -13.48 17.81 2.47
N ALA A 75 -13.09 17.05 3.48
CA ALA A 75 -11.97 17.40 4.35
C ALA A 75 -10.64 17.42 3.58
N CYS A 76 -10.41 16.46 2.66
CA CYS A 76 -9.25 16.47 1.76
C CYS A 76 -9.24 17.68 0.83
N LEU A 77 -10.39 18.10 0.28
CA LEU A 77 -10.49 19.32 -0.53
C LEU A 77 -10.12 20.57 0.28
N VAL A 78 -10.55 20.65 1.54
CA VAL A 78 -10.16 21.73 2.46
C VAL A 78 -8.66 21.68 2.74
N VAL A 79 -8.07 20.50 3.01
CA VAL A 79 -6.63 20.36 3.22
C VAL A 79 -5.85 20.79 1.97
N ALA A 80 -6.27 20.37 0.78
CA ALA A 80 -5.63 20.68 -0.50
C ALA A 80 -5.67 22.18 -0.84
N SER A 81 -6.77 22.87 -0.52
CA SER A 81 -7.00 24.29 -0.86
C SER A 81 -6.64 25.29 0.24
N SER A 82 -6.56 24.85 1.50
CA SER A 82 -6.35 25.76 2.64
C SER A 82 -4.93 26.32 2.71
N SER A 83 -4.83 27.55 3.19
CA SER A 83 -3.54 28.16 3.57
C SER A 83 -2.98 27.53 4.85
N GLU A 84 -1.66 27.59 5.01
CA GLU A 84 -0.91 26.95 6.10
C GLU A 84 -1.31 27.44 7.51
N ARG A 85 -1.90 28.64 7.58
CA ARG A 85 -2.33 29.29 8.82
C ARG A 85 -3.83 29.17 9.07
N SER A 86 -4.57 28.48 8.20
CA SER A 86 -6.03 28.38 8.33
C SER A 86 -6.41 27.44 9.47
N TYR A 87 -7.22 27.95 10.41
CA TYR A 87 -7.84 27.14 11.46
C TYR A 87 -8.57 25.91 10.87
N TRP A 88 -9.27 26.11 9.75
CA TRP A 88 -10.00 25.08 9.03
C TRP A 88 -9.13 23.91 8.57
N SER A 89 -7.85 24.16 8.28
CA SER A 89 -6.92 23.13 7.83
C SER A 89 -6.65 22.08 8.92
N THR A 90 -6.46 22.53 10.17
CA THR A 90 -6.18 21.62 11.29
C THR A 90 -7.41 20.79 11.64
N THR A 91 -8.58 21.42 11.67
CA THR A 91 -9.86 20.71 11.89
C THR A 91 -10.13 19.71 10.78
N ALA A 92 -9.94 20.10 9.52
CA ALA A 92 -10.10 19.20 8.37
C ALA A 92 -9.17 17.98 8.45
N GLN A 93 -7.88 18.15 8.82
CA GLN A 93 -6.97 17.02 8.99
C GLN A 93 -7.45 16.01 10.04
N ARG A 94 -7.95 16.49 11.18
CA ARG A 94 -8.49 15.62 12.24
C ARG A 94 -9.71 14.85 11.74
N ILE A 95 -10.62 15.55 11.07
CA ILE A 95 -11.82 14.96 10.48
C ILE A 95 -11.44 13.92 9.41
N SER A 96 -10.51 14.25 8.50
CA SER A 96 -9.99 13.32 7.49
C SER A 96 -9.38 12.07 8.14
N LEU A 97 -8.58 12.22 9.20
CA LEU A 97 -7.96 11.08 9.87
C LEU A 97 -9.03 10.15 10.47
N VAL A 98 -10.02 10.70 11.17
CA VAL A 98 -11.10 9.90 11.76
C VAL A 98 -11.92 9.20 10.67
N ALA A 99 -12.29 9.91 9.59
CA ALA A 99 -13.04 9.33 8.49
C ALA A 99 -12.26 8.22 7.77
N ALA A 100 -10.97 8.41 7.52
CA ALA A 100 -10.08 7.41 6.92
C ALA A 100 -9.98 6.14 7.79
N LEU A 101 -9.84 6.28 9.10
CA LEU A 101 -9.81 5.15 10.03
C LEU A 101 -11.15 4.40 10.07
N ILE A 102 -12.29 5.11 10.08
CA ILE A 102 -13.62 4.50 10.04
C ILE A 102 -13.78 3.62 8.78
N LEU A 103 -13.34 4.12 7.61
CA LEU A 103 -13.41 3.37 6.36
C LEU A 103 -12.59 2.08 6.40
N CYS A 104 -11.38 2.12 6.98
CA CYS A 104 -10.55 0.92 7.16
C CYS A 104 -11.19 -0.08 8.11
N VAL A 105 -11.79 0.39 9.21
CA VAL A 105 -12.46 -0.49 10.19
C VAL A 105 -13.70 -1.16 9.57
N GLY A 106 -14.49 -0.38 8.81
CA GLY A 106 -15.69 -0.87 8.14
C GLY A 106 -15.43 -1.84 7.01
N ASN A 107 -14.34 -1.64 6.27
CA ASN A 107 -13.90 -2.48 5.16
C ASN A 107 -12.37 -2.55 5.14
N GLN A 108 -11.82 -3.70 5.52
CA GLN A 108 -10.37 -3.96 5.53
C GLN A 108 -9.75 -3.74 4.14
N GLN A 109 -10.50 -3.93 3.06
CA GLN A 109 -10.02 -3.66 1.71
C GLN A 109 -9.72 -2.18 1.46
N CYS A 110 -10.30 -1.25 2.24
CA CYS A 110 -9.95 0.17 2.18
C CYS A 110 -8.56 0.47 2.74
N LEU A 111 -7.94 -0.47 3.50
CA LEU A 111 -6.58 -0.33 4.02
C LEU A 111 -5.51 -0.55 2.94
N GLN A 112 -5.74 -0.02 1.74
CA GLN A 112 -4.79 -0.01 0.63
C GLN A 112 -3.51 0.73 1.05
N ALA A 113 -2.37 0.34 0.48
CA ALA A 113 -1.07 0.92 0.83
C ALA A 113 -1.04 2.45 0.66
N TRP A 114 -1.75 2.98 -0.33
CA TRP A 114 -1.83 4.41 -0.54
C TRP A 114 -2.64 5.16 0.51
N HIS A 115 -3.77 4.59 0.90
CA HIS A 115 -4.60 5.14 1.96
C HIS A 115 -3.86 5.09 3.30
N TRP A 116 -3.09 4.02 3.55
CA TRP A 116 -2.23 3.92 4.72
C TRP A 116 -1.14 5.00 4.77
N LEU A 117 -0.48 5.31 3.64
CA LEU A 117 0.47 6.43 3.58
C LEU A 117 -0.23 7.76 3.86
N PHE A 118 -1.43 7.96 3.34
CA PHE A 118 -2.21 9.16 3.61
C PHE A 118 -2.53 9.30 5.11
N ILE A 119 -3.00 8.23 5.76
CA ILE A 119 -3.26 8.18 7.21
C ILE A 119 -2.00 8.53 8.01
N LEU A 120 -0.86 7.89 7.70
CA LEU A 120 0.40 8.17 8.38
C LEU A 120 0.89 9.60 8.12
N GLY A 121 0.72 10.09 6.89
CA GLY A 121 1.03 11.46 6.49
C GLY A 121 0.24 12.48 7.32
N LEU A 122 -1.08 12.32 7.43
CA LEU A 122 -1.92 13.12 8.33
C LEU A 122 -1.48 12.99 9.79
N GLY A 123 -1.13 11.77 10.23
CA GLY A 123 -0.62 11.48 11.56
C GLY A 123 0.61 12.32 11.92
N THR A 124 1.47 12.63 10.95
CA THR A 124 2.64 13.50 11.21
C THR A 124 2.27 14.94 11.59
N ALA A 125 1.07 15.42 11.23
CA ALA A 125 0.65 16.79 11.53
C ALA A 125 0.41 17.04 13.04
N PHE A 126 0.20 15.98 13.82
CA PHE A 126 0.00 16.03 15.27
C PHE A 126 1.31 16.22 16.04
N PHE A 127 2.47 16.14 15.37
CA PHE A 127 3.76 16.37 15.99
C PHE A 127 4.15 17.85 15.95
N ARG A 128 5.19 18.20 16.72
CA ARG A 128 5.80 19.53 16.69
C ARG A 128 6.22 19.86 15.26
N ALA A 129 6.08 21.12 14.87
CA ALA A 129 6.25 21.55 13.49
C ALA A 129 7.59 21.09 12.86
N GLU A 130 8.68 21.16 13.63
CA GLU A 130 10.03 20.71 13.25
C GLU A 130 10.16 19.19 13.00
N ASP A 131 9.31 18.39 13.64
CA ASP A 131 9.34 16.93 13.59
C ASP A 131 8.45 16.37 12.47
N ARG A 132 7.42 17.12 12.03
CA ARG A 132 6.45 16.66 11.02
C ARG A 132 7.12 16.23 9.72
N LEU A 133 7.96 17.11 9.15
CA LEU A 133 8.68 16.82 7.92
C LEU A 133 9.73 15.73 8.11
N ARG A 134 10.33 15.62 9.31
CA ARG A 134 11.28 14.55 9.61
C ARG A 134 10.60 13.19 9.64
N LEU A 135 9.46 13.07 10.32
CA LEU A 135 8.66 11.85 10.33
C LEU A 135 8.14 11.50 8.95
N LEU A 136 7.63 12.48 8.19
CA LEU A 136 7.17 12.24 6.82
C LEU A 136 8.30 11.69 5.93
N ARG A 137 9.51 12.26 6.03
CA ARG A 137 10.69 11.72 5.35
C ARG A 137 11.03 10.31 5.81
N SER A 138 10.93 10.02 7.11
CA SER A 138 11.15 8.65 7.62
C SER A 138 10.12 7.67 7.06
N ILE A 139 8.84 8.04 7.00
CA ILE A 139 7.77 7.23 6.41
C ILE A 139 8.09 6.94 4.95
N LEU A 140 8.35 7.98 4.15
CA LEU A 140 8.65 7.82 2.72
C LEU A 140 9.92 6.99 2.47
N ALA A 141 10.98 7.17 3.27
CA ALA A 141 12.18 6.36 3.16
C ALA A 141 11.92 4.89 3.55
N SER A 142 11.09 4.65 4.58
CA SER A 142 10.72 3.30 5.02
C SER A 142 9.98 2.52 3.93
N VAL A 143 9.20 3.20 3.08
CA VAL A 143 8.52 2.57 1.93
C VAL A 143 9.55 1.90 1.02
N TYR A 144 10.56 2.64 0.54
CA TYR A 144 11.59 2.08 -0.35
C TYR A 144 12.40 0.95 0.31
N VAL A 145 12.83 1.15 1.56
CA VAL A 145 13.65 0.17 2.26
C VAL A 145 12.86 -1.12 2.48
N CYS A 146 11.65 -1.05 3.03
CA CYS A 146 10.88 -2.23 3.38
C CYS A 146 10.32 -2.94 2.14
N SER A 147 9.88 -2.18 1.12
CA SER A 147 9.46 -2.70 -0.19
C SER A 147 10.57 -3.44 -0.93
N ALA A 148 11.80 -2.94 -0.87
CA ALA A 148 12.95 -3.62 -1.46
C ALA A 148 13.28 -4.92 -0.72
N LEU A 149 13.37 -4.86 0.61
CA LEU A 149 13.70 -6.02 1.46
C LEU A 149 12.66 -7.15 1.34
N SER A 150 11.38 -6.82 1.25
CA SER A 150 10.31 -7.81 1.13
C SER A 150 10.30 -8.58 -0.19
N ARG A 151 10.95 -8.04 -1.23
CA ARG A 151 11.07 -8.65 -2.57
C ARG A 151 12.40 -9.36 -2.80
N MET A 152 13.34 -9.31 -1.86
CA MET A 152 14.56 -10.11 -1.88
C MET A 152 14.27 -11.56 -1.51
N ALA A 153 13.51 -12.27 -2.35
CA ALA A 153 13.22 -13.71 -2.24
C ALA A 153 14.20 -14.55 -3.06
N PRO A 154 14.38 -15.87 -2.78
CA PRO A 154 15.28 -16.72 -3.56
C PRO A 154 14.90 -16.88 -5.03
N HIS A 155 13.62 -16.68 -5.37
CA HIS A 155 13.13 -16.77 -6.75
C HIS A 155 12.38 -15.49 -7.14
N PRO A 156 13.07 -14.34 -7.23
CA PRO A 156 12.44 -13.05 -7.48
C PRO A 156 11.84 -12.95 -8.90
N TYR A 157 12.28 -13.83 -9.81
CA TYR A 157 11.81 -13.91 -11.19
C TYR A 157 10.37 -14.44 -11.33
N GLN A 158 9.77 -14.96 -10.25
CA GLN A 158 8.37 -15.40 -10.23
C GLN A 158 7.39 -14.27 -9.85
N GLY A 159 7.90 -13.10 -9.46
CA GLY A 159 7.09 -11.96 -9.01
C GLY A 159 6.96 -10.84 -10.03
N ILE A 160 6.34 -9.72 -9.61
CA ILE A 160 6.13 -8.54 -10.47
C ILE A 160 7.45 -7.94 -10.98
N SER A 161 8.54 -8.05 -10.20
CA SER A 161 9.83 -7.48 -10.59
C SER A 161 10.31 -8.07 -11.91
N ALA A 162 10.12 -9.38 -12.12
CA ALA A 162 10.44 -10.02 -13.39
C ALA A 162 9.54 -9.53 -14.53
N ALA A 163 8.23 -9.37 -14.29
CA ALA A 163 7.30 -8.85 -15.29
C ALA A 163 7.69 -7.43 -15.74
N ILE A 164 8.10 -6.57 -14.80
CA ILE A 164 8.58 -5.21 -15.10
C ILE A 164 9.88 -5.27 -15.92
N VAL A 165 10.84 -6.11 -15.52
CA VAL A 165 12.10 -6.29 -16.24
C VAL A 165 11.86 -6.80 -17.66
N ASP A 166 11.02 -7.84 -17.82
CA ASP A 166 10.71 -8.42 -19.12
C ASP A 166 10.08 -7.39 -20.04
N GLN A 167 9.16 -6.59 -19.51
CA GLN A 167 8.52 -5.53 -20.28
C GLN A 167 9.53 -4.48 -20.77
N LEU A 168 10.41 -4.01 -19.88
CA LEU A 168 11.44 -3.03 -20.22
C LEU A 168 12.42 -3.56 -21.28
N ILE A 169 12.79 -4.82 -21.19
CA ILE A 169 13.66 -5.49 -22.16
C ILE A 169 12.95 -5.61 -23.51
N ARG A 170 11.71 -6.12 -23.54
CA ARG A 170 10.92 -6.26 -24.78
C ARG A 170 10.79 -4.95 -25.54
N MET A 171 10.69 -3.83 -24.82
CA MET A 171 10.67 -2.49 -25.42
C MET A 171 11.95 -2.12 -26.18
N THR A 172 13.10 -2.69 -25.82
CA THR A 172 14.38 -2.46 -26.54
C THR A 172 14.52 -3.30 -27.81
N ARG A 173 13.57 -4.23 -28.08
CA ARG A 173 13.61 -5.22 -29.18
C ARG A 173 14.84 -6.15 -29.16
N VAL A 174 15.64 -6.11 -28.10
CA VAL A 174 16.65 -7.12 -27.82
C VAL A 174 15.91 -8.36 -27.32
N GLY A 175 16.20 -9.54 -27.87
CA GLY A 175 15.61 -10.80 -27.39
C GLY A 175 15.78 -10.94 -25.88
N SER A 176 14.76 -11.47 -25.18
CA SER A 176 14.72 -11.38 -23.72
C SER A 176 15.83 -12.22 -23.05
N PRO A 177 16.85 -11.62 -22.39
CA PRO A 177 17.82 -12.36 -21.60
C PRO A 177 17.20 -13.07 -20.39
N LEU A 178 15.92 -12.80 -20.09
CA LEU A 178 15.15 -13.58 -19.10
C LEU A 178 14.82 -15.00 -19.57
N ALA A 179 15.15 -15.37 -20.80
CA ALA A 179 15.18 -16.77 -21.22
C ALA A 179 16.11 -17.62 -20.32
N HIS A 180 17.14 -16.99 -19.74
CA HIS A 180 18.04 -17.63 -18.78
C HIS A 180 17.66 -17.24 -17.34
N LYS A 181 17.30 -18.23 -16.52
CA LYS A 181 16.84 -18.04 -15.13
C LYS A 181 17.85 -17.28 -14.27
N GLU A 182 19.14 -17.61 -14.40
CA GLU A 182 20.23 -16.98 -13.63
C GLU A 182 20.35 -15.47 -13.93
N ALA A 183 20.24 -15.10 -15.21
CA ALA A 183 20.24 -13.69 -15.61
C ALA A 183 18.99 -12.97 -15.09
N ALA A 184 17.82 -13.61 -15.15
CA ALA A 184 16.58 -13.05 -14.59
C ALA A 184 16.67 -12.81 -13.08
N GLU A 185 17.20 -13.78 -12.34
CA GLU A 185 17.44 -13.67 -10.90
C GLU A 185 18.38 -12.51 -10.58
N PHE A 186 19.53 -12.44 -11.25
CA PHE A 186 20.51 -11.39 -11.04
C PHE A 186 19.92 -9.99 -11.28
N VAL A 187 19.24 -9.79 -12.42
CA VAL A 187 18.64 -8.48 -12.77
C VAL A 187 17.55 -8.10 -11.76
N CYS A 188 16.69 -9.04 -11.35
CA CYS A 188 15.65 -8.75 -10.35
C CYS A 188 16.25 -8.36 -9.00
N HIS A 189 17.30 -9.06 -8.54
CA HIS A 189 18.01 -8.70 -7.31
C HIS A 189 18.70 -7.34 -7.42
N ALA A 190 19.33 -7.04 -8.57
CA ALA A 190 19.98 -5.75 -8.80
C ALA A 190 18.97 -4.60 -8.72
N LEU A 191 17.76 -4.75 -9.27
CA LEU A 191 16.70 -3.74 -9.14
C LEU A 191 16.21 -3.57 -7.70
N ASN A 192 16.01 -4.66 -6.98
CA ASN A 192 15.63 -4.58 -5.56
C ASN A 192 16.73 -3.89 -4.74
N LEU A 193 18.00 -4.16 -5.02
CA LEU A 193 19.13 -3.49 -4.38
C LEU A 193 19.21 -2.00 -4.75
N ALA A 194 18.89 -1.64 -6.00
CA ALA A 194 18.81 -0.26 -6.44
C ALA A 194 17.70 0.50 -5.69
N GLU A 195 16.52 -0.10 -5.50
CA GLU A 195 15.44 0.50 -4.70
C GLU A 195 15.82 0.65 -3.21
N LEU A 196 16.50 -0.34 -2.63
CA LEU A 196 17.05 -0.24 -1.29
C LEU A 196 18.05 0.93 -1.19
N ALA A 197 18.94 1.06 -2.18
CA ALA A 197 19.89 2.16 -2.25
C ALA A 197 19.20 3.53 -2.34
N VAL A 198 18.10 3.65 -3.10
CA VAL A 198 17.26 4.88 -3.13
C VAL A 198 16.82 5.25 -1.72
N GLY A 199 16.24 4.31 -0.98
CA GLY A 199 15.81 4.52 0.41
C GLY A 199 16.96 4.99 1.32
N LEU A 200 18.10 4.32 1.27
CA LEU A 200 19.29 4.68 2.07
C LEU A 200 19.87 6.05 1.70
N LEU A 201 19.91 6.39 0.40
CA LEU A 201 20.38 7.68 -0.08
C LEU A 201 19.48 8.84 0.39
N LEU A 202 18.17 8.61 0.50
CA LEU A 202 17.20 9.61 0.98
C LEU A 202 17.34 9.91 2.49
N ILE A 203 17.69 8.90 3.29
CA ILE A 203 17.88 9.03 4.75
C ILE A 203 19.04 9.99 5.04
N ARG A 204 20.20 9.77 4.41
CA ARG A 204 21.42 10.54 4.70
C ARG A 204 21.37 11.92 4.04
N PRO A 205 21.49 13.03 4.80
CA PRO A 205 21.38 14.39 4.25
C PRO A 205 22.38 14.68 3.12
N ALA A 206 23.60 14.17 3.21
CA ALA A 206 24.67 14.41 2.23
C ALA A 206 24.39 13.76 0.86
N SER A 207 23.69 12.63 0.82
CA SER A 207 23.38 11.89 -0.42
C SER A 207 21.99 12.17 -0.98
N ARG A 208 21.16 12.93 -0.26
CA ARG A 208 19.74 13.08 -0.56
C ARG A 208 19.43 13.57 -1.96
N ARG A 209 20.28 14.43 -2.53
CA ARG A 209 20.12 14.89 -3.93
C ARG A 209 20.11 13.72 -4.92
N TYR A 210 21.00 12.75 -4.71
CA TYR A 210 21.08 11.55 -5.54
C TYR A 210 19.90 10.64 -5.27
N GLY A 211 19.49 10.50 -4.00
CA GLY A 211 18.28 9.76 -3.63
C GLY A 211 17.01 10.30 -4.30
N ILE A 212 16.85 11.63 -4.37
CA ILE A 212 15.71 12.26 -5.07
C ILE A 212 15.74 11.93 -6.56
N LEU A 213 16.88 12.15 -7.23
CA LEU A 213 17.00 11.87 -8.67
C LEU A 213 16.78 10.39 -8.98
N ALA A 214 17.36 9.50 -8.18
CA ALA A 214 17.19 8.06 -8.35
C ALA A 214 15.75 7.60 -8.08
N ALA A 215 15.07 8.15 -7.07
CA ALA A 215 13.65 7.90 -6.83
C ALA A 215 12.77 8.38 -7.99
N MET A 216 13.01 9.58 -8.51
CA MET A 216 12.30 10.08 -9.68
C MET A 216 12.52 9.19 -10.90
N GLY A 217 13.78 8.79 -11.15
CA GLY A 217 14.12 7.83 -12.20
C GLY A 217 13.37 6.51 -12.06
N LEU A 218 13.39 5.92 -10.86
CA LEU A 218 12.65 4.70 -10.53
C LEU A 218 11.15 4.84 -10.88
N HIS A 219 10.48 5.89 -10.40
CA HIS A 219 9.04 6.07 -10.65
C HIS A 219 8.72 6.38 -12.12
N LEU A 220 9.58 7.11 -12.83
CA LEU A 220 9.42 7.31 -14.28
C LEU A 220 9.55 5.97 -15.04
N THR A 221 10.53 5.15 -14.67
CA THR A 221 10.69 3.79 -15.23
C THR A 221 9.47 2.92 -14.93
N LEU A 222 8.94 2.95 -13.70
CA LEU A 222 7.72 2.23 -13.33
C LEU A 222 6.51 2.72 -14.11
N LEU A 223 6.32 4.04 -14.25
CA LEU A 223 5.22 4.60 -15.06
C LEU A 223 5.33 4.20 -16.53
N PHE A 224 6.54 4.14 -17.06
CA PHE A 224 6.77 3.70 -18.43
C PHE A 224 6.49 2.20 -18.61
N ALA A 225 6.98 1.35 -17.70
CA ALA A 225 6.82 -0.10 -17.75
C ALA A 225 5.39 -0.56 -17.43
N LEU A 226 4.72 0.07 -16.45
CA LEU A 226 3.39 -0.29 -15.98
C LEU A 226 2.28 0.48 -16.72
N GLY A 227 2.60 1.62 -17.32
CA GLY A 227 1.63 2.48 -17.97
C GLY A 227 1.14 1.97 -19.33
N PRO A 228 0.49 2.85 -20.12
CA PRO A 228 -0.12 2.50 -21.41
C PRO A 228 0.86 1.90 -22.45
N PHE A 229 2.15 2.25 -22.34
CA PHE A 229 3.21 1.77 -23.23
C PHE A 229 3.74 0.38 -22.87
N GLY A 230 3.44 -0.12 -21.66
CA GLY A 230 3.93 -1.40 -21.17
C GLY A 230 2.81 -2.34 -20.77
N LEU A 231 2.80 -2.76 -19.50
CA LEU A 231 1.89 -3.79 -18.98
C LEU A 231 0.42 -3.33 -18.88
N ARG A 232 0.11 -2.04 -19.13
CA ARG A 232 -1.25 -1.46 -19.00
C ARG A 232 -1.90 -1.79 -17.65
N HIS A 233 -1.12 -1.61 -16.60
CA HIS A 233 -1.53 -1.86 -15.23
C HIS A 233 -2.64 -0.89 -14.79
N HIS A 234 -3.41 -1.28 -13.77
CA HIS A 234 -4.50 -0.51 -13.19
C HIS A 234 -4.12 0.94 -12.80
N THR A 235 -5.07 1.85 -13.03
CA THR A 235 -4.93 3.30 -12.83
C THR A 235 -4.47 3.68 -11.43
N GLY A 236 -4.93 3.00 -10.38
CA GLY A 236 -4.51 3.29 -8.99
C GLY A 236 -2.99 3.17 -8.80
N VAL A 237 -2.35 2.18 -9.42
CA VAL A 237 -0.89 1.99 -9.37
C VAL A 237 -0.16 3.12 -10.08
N LEU A 238 -0.71 3.61 -11.20
CA LEU A 238 -0.12 4.74 -11.93
C LEU A 238 -0.23 6.03 -11.13
N ILE A 239 -1.41 6.34 -10.60
CA ILE A 239 -1.65 7.52 -9.76
C ILE A 239 -0.70 7.51 -8.55
N TRP A 240 -0.52 6.35 -7.92
CA TRP A 240 0.40 6.17 -6.80
C TRP A 240 1.86 6.47 -7.16
N ASN A 241 2.32 6.04 -8.33
CA ASN A 241 3.67 6.36 -8.80
C ASN A 241 3.86 7.85 -9.13
N ILE A 242 2.83 8.50 -9.68
CA ILE A 242 2.85 9.96 -9.90
C ILE A 242 2.88 10.69 -8.55
N CYS A 243 2.17 10.19 -7.53
CA CYS A 243 2.21 10.75 -6.17
C CYS A 243 3.64 10.82 -5.66
N PHE A 244 4.42 9.73 -5.71
CA PHE A 244 5.82 9.74 -5.29
C PHE A 244 6.70 10.65 -6.15
N LEU A 245 6.46 10.72 -7.47
CA LEU A 245 7.20 11.60 -8.37
C LEU A 245 7.05 13.08 -7.96
N CYS A 246 5.89 13.48 -7.46
CA CYS A 246 5.64 14.83 -6.94
C CYS A 246 6.10 15.00 -5.47
N LEU A 247 5.81 14.00 -4.63
CA LEU A 247 5.96 14.08 -3.18
C LEU A 247 7.42 14.03 -2.73
N ILE A 248 8.25 13.19 -3.37
CA ILE A 248 9.65 13.00 -2.95
C ILE A 248 10.48 14.27 -3.11
N PRO A 249 10.48 14.96 -4.27
CA PRO A 249 11.22 16.22 -4.40
C PRO A 249 10.77 17.25 -3.37
N VAL A 250 9.46 17.41 -3.16
CA VAL A 250 8.92 18.39 -2.19
C VAL A 250 9.32 18.05 -0.75
N ALA A 251 9.20 16.79 -0.36
CA ALA A 251 9.51 16.36 1.00
C ALA A 251 11.02 16.44 1.28
N PHE A 252 11.88 16.03 0.34
CA PHE A 252 13.31 15.83 0.59
C PHE A 252 14.20 17.00 0.15
N PHE A 253 13.79 17.84 -0.79
CA PHE A 253 14.63 18.94 -1.28
C PHE A 253 14.92 19.96 -0.17
N GLY A 254 16.20 20.29 0.07
CA GLY A 254 16.65 21.28 1.05
C GLY A 254 16.78 20.75 2.50
N PRO A 255 17.57 21.44 3.35
CA PRO A 255 17.78 21.05 4.74
C PRO A 255 16.49 21.19 5.57
N VAL A 256 16.32 20.36 6.59
CA VAL A 256 15.47 20.73 7.74
C VAL A 256 16.42 21.45 8.67
N SER A 257 16.12 22.71 9.03
CA SER A 257 17.05 23.61 9.73
C SER A 257 17.86 22.86 10.80
N ALA A 258 19.19 22.95 10.67
CA ALA A 258 20.14 22.44 11.64
C ALA A 258 20.16 23.38 12.86
N SER A 259 19.05 23.43 13.58
CA SER A 259 18.93 24.00 14.92
C SER A 259 17.98 23.04 15.62
N VAL A 260 18.42 22.07 16.39
CA VAL A 260 19.18 22.27 17.63
C VAL A 260 20.14 21.10 17.82
N SER A 261 21.43 21.37 17.64
CA SER A 261 22.49 20.62 18.30
C SER A 261 22.22 20.64 19.81
N GLY A 262 21.97 19.48 20.42
CA GLY A 262 21.94 19.35 21.89
C GLY A 262 20.58 19.36 22.60
N ARG A 263 19.46 18.94 21.98
CA ARG A 263 18.18 18.81 22.71
C ARG A 263 18.10 17.56 23.60
N THR A 264 18.60 17.71 24.82
CA THR A 264 18.00 17.06 26.00
C THR A 264 16.50 17.36 25.99
N GLY A 265 15.64 16.33 25.89
CA GLY A 265 14.17 16.51 25.93
C GLY A 265 13.41 16.45 24.59
N GLN A 266 13.91 15.73 23.57
CA GLN A 266 12.99 15.27 22.51
C GLN A 266 11.80 14.53 23.16
N PRO A 267 10.54 14.86 22.80
CA PRO A 267 9.39 14.21 23.40
C PRO A 267 9.46 12.71 23.09
N TRP A 268 9.31 11.88 24.13
CA TRP A 268 9.38 10.41 24.00
C TRP A 268 8.45 9.89 22.89
N PHE A 269 7.30 10.54 22.69
CA PHE A 269 6.34 10.20 21.64
C PHE A 269 6.92 10.32 20.22
N TYR A 270 7.78 11.30 19.92
CA TYR A 270 8.46 11.39 18.61
C TYR A 270 9.40 10.21 18.39
N ARG A 271 10.12 9.77 19.43
CA ARG A 271 11.01 8.61 19.37
C ARG A 271 10.22 7.34 19.14
N VAL A 272 9.10 7.17 19.85
CA VAL A 272 8.19 6.04 19.67
C VAL A 272 7.60 6.03 18.26
N ALA A 273 7.16 7.18 17.73
CA ALA A 273 6.65 7.27 16.37
C ALA A 273 7.71 6.97 15.31
N THR A 274 8.93 7.47 15.50
CA THR A 274 10.06 7.16 14.60
C THR A 274 10.40 5.67 14.67
N LEU A 275 10.41 5.08 15.87
CA LEU A 275 10.63 3.65 16.05
C LEU A 275 9.52 2.85 15.37
N PHE A 276 8.25 3.22 15.55
CA PHE A 276 7.11 2.58 14.90
C PHE A 276 7.24 2.59 13.38
N VAL A 277 7.56 3.75 12.77
CA VAL A 277 7.73 3.89 11.31
C VAL A 277 8.76 2.93 10.72
N TRP A 278 9.74 2.48 11.50
CA TRP A 278 10.76 1.52 11.05
C TRP A 278 10.47 0.09 11.51
N VAL A 279 10.24 -0.10 12.80
CA VAL A 279 10.07 -1.43 13.41
C VAL A 279 8.79 -2.09 12.95
N PHE A 280 7.68 -1.35 12.83
CA PHE A 280 6.42 -1.96 12.42
C PHE A 280 6.51 -2.49 10.97
N PRO A 281 6.95 -1.72 9.96
CA PRO A 281 7.13 -2.28 8.62
C PRO A 281 8.17 -3.40 8.54
N LEU A 282 9.30 -3.28 9.24
CA LEU A 282 10.30 -4.35 9.28
C LEU A 282 9.78 -5.62 9.95
N SER A 283 8.87 -5.49 10.93
CA SER A 283 8.25 -6.65 11.59
C SER A 283 7.37 -7.48 10.64
N GLY A 284 6.90 -6.89 9.55
CA GLY A 284 6.23 -7.65 8.51
C GLY A 284 7.18 -8.65 7.82
N LEU A 285 8.51 -8.42 7.83
CA LEU A 285 9.45 -9.36 7.22
C LEU A 285 9.47 -10.72 7.95
N ILE A 286 8.95 -10.76 9.18
CA ILE A 286 8.77 -11.94 10.02
C ILE A 286 7.28 -12.26 10.28
N GLY A 287 6.37 -11.66 9.50
CA GLY A 287 4.94 -11.97 9.53
C GLY A 287 4.14 -11.35 10.69
N ILE A 288 4.65 -10.32 11.37
CA ILE A 288 3.91 -9.66 12.47
C ILE A 288 2.97 -8.57 11.91
N ALA A 289 3.49 -7.70 11.06
CA ALA A 289 2.70 -6.64 10.41
C ALA A 289 2.21 -7.11 9.05
N ASP A 290 0.96 -6.76 8.74
CA ASP A 290 0.36 -7.00 7.42
C ASP A 290 1.20 -6.40 6.30
N ASN A 291 1.17 -7.06 5.14
CA ASN A 291 2.01 -6.76 3.99
C ASN A 291 1.88 -5.30 3.52
N TRP A 292 0.65 -4.78 3.37
CA TRP A 292 0.46 -3.40 2.91
C TRP A 292 0.88 -2.35 3.96
N PRO A 293 0.41 -2.41 5.21
CA PRO A 293 0.94 -1.55 6.28
C PRO A 293 2.45 -1.62 6.49
N ALA A 294 3.08 -2.74 6.13
CA ALA A 294 4.52 -2.97 6.18
C ALA A 294 5.28 -2.61 4.90
N TRP A 295 4.62 -1.98 3.92
CA TRP A 295 5.20 -1.60 2.62
C TRP A 295 5.72 -2.77 1.78
N GLN A 296 5.25 -3.98 2.02
CA GLN A 296 5.64 -5.18 1.28
C GLN A 296 4.88 -5.33 -0.03
N LEU A 297 4.86 -4.26 -0.81
CA LEU A 297 4.15 -4.20 -2.08
C LEU A 297 4.74 -5.22 -3.04
N TYR A 298 3.86 -6.04 -3.60
CA TYR A 298 4.23 -7.11 -4.53
C TYR A 298 5.23 -8.12 -3.97
N SER A 299 5.27 -8.30 -2.65
CA SER A 299 6.01 -9.41 -2.07
C SER A 299 5.37 -10.73 -2.49
N THR A 300 6.21 -11.73 -2.75
CA THR A 300 5.77 -13.11 -2.97
C THR A 300 5.48 -13.84 -1.67
N ARG A 301 5.71 -13.22 -0.51
CA ARG A 301 5.56 -13.82 0.83
C ARG A 301 4.14 -14.12 1.31
N PRO A 302 3.11 -13.31 1.01
CA PRO A 302 1.77 -13.53 1.56
C PRO A 302 1.29 -14.96 1.30
N GLU A 303 0.56 -15.52 2.26
CA GLU A 303 -0.15 -16.79 2.07
C GLU A 303 -1.21 -16.61 0.96
N LEU A 304 -1.27 -17.56 0.04
CA LEU A 304 -2.21 -17.53 -1.09
C LEU A 304 -3.27 -18.59 -0.90
N TRP A 305 -4.54 -18.19 -1.01
CA TRP A 305 -5.70 -19.07 -0.96
C TRP A 305 -6.37 -19.11 -2.34
N THR A 306 -6.41 -20.30 -2.93
CA THR A 306 -7.02 -20.52 -4.24
C THR A 306 -8.29 -21.35 -4.06
N LEU A 307 -9.46 -20.71 -4.27
CA LEU A 307 -10.73 -21.42 -4.32
C LEU A 307 -10.91 -22.09 -5.68
N GLN A 308 -11.25 -23.37 -5.65
CA GLN A 308 -11.62 -24.18 -6.79
C GLN A 308 -12.98 -24.81 -6.56
N VAL A 309 -13.76 -24.91 -7.63
CA VAL A 309 -15.10 -25.51 -7.64
C VAL A 309 -15.14 -26.57 -8.73
N HIS A 310 -15.81 -27.69 -8.45
CA HIS A 310 -15.95 -28.76 -9.42
C HIS A 310 -16.75 -28.28 -10.65
N GLU A 311 -16.43 -28.77 -11.84
CA GLU A 311 -17.02 -28.30 -13.10
C GLU A 311 -18.56 -28.38 -13.12
N THR A 312 -19.12 -29.41 -12.48
CA THR A 312 -20.57 -29.63 -12.38
C THR A 312 -21.27 -28.56 -11.53
N ASP A 313 -20.54 -27.95 -10.60
CA ASP A 313 -21.07 -27.02 -9.62
C ASP A 313 -20.78 -25.56 -9.95
N ILE A 314 -20.08 -25.27 -11.06
CA ILE A 314 -19.78 -23.89 -11.49
C ILE A 314 -21.05 -23.04 -11.59
N LYS A 315 -22.16 -23.63 -12.05
CA LYS A 315 -23.45 -22.93 -12.19
C LYS A 315 -24.10 -22.58 -10.85
N SER A 316 -23.68 -23.23 -9.77
CA SER A 316 -24.09 -22.92 -8.40
C SER A 316 -23.43 -21.63 -7.89
N LEU A 317 -22.36 -21.16 -8.53
CA LEU A 317 -21.78 -19.85 -8.26
C LEU A 317 -22.74 -18.75 -8.78
N GLY A 318 -22.99 -17.76 -7.93
CA GLY A 318 -23.86 -16.65 -8.29
C GLY A 318 -23.36 -15.87 -9.52
N PRO A 319 -24.26 -15.14 -10.23
CA PRO A 319 -23.94 -14.47 -11.49
C PRO A 319 -22.83 -13.42 -11.39
N GLY A 320 -22.58 -12.88 -10.19
CA GLY A 320 -21.48 -11.93 -9.96
C GLY A 320 -20.08 -12.57 -9.90
N ILE A 321 -19.97 -13.88 -9.65
CA ILE A 321 -18.67 -14.59 -9.54
C ILE A 321 -18.35 -15.33 -10.82
N LEU A 322 -19.37 -15.83 -11.52
CA LEU A 322 -19.24 -16.67 -12.71
C LEU A 322 -18.26 -16.12 -13.78
N PRO A 323 -18.20 -14.81 -14.09
CA PRO A 323 -17.25 -14.27 -15.06
C PRO A 323 -15.77 -14.41 -14.66
N TYR A 324 -15.50 -14.71 -13.40
CA TYR A 324 -14.18 -14.82 -12.81
C TYR A 324 -13.76 -16.28 -12.56
N VAL A 325 -14.55 -17.24 -13.01
CA VAL A 325 -14.20 -18.67 -12.96
C VAL A 325 -13.41 -19.03 -14.21
N SER A 326 -12.23 -19.62 -14.06
CA SER A 326 -11.46 -20.12 -15.18
C SER A 326 -12.09 -21.39 -15.74
N GLU A 327 -11.79 -21.70 -17.00
CA GLU A 327 -11.99 -23.07 -17.48
C GLU A 327 -11.13 -24.04 -16.64
N PRO A 328 -11.61 -25.27 -16.41
CA PRO A 328 -10.79 -26.32 -15.82
C PRO A 328 -9.54 -26.57 -16.67
N ALA A 329 -8.42 -26.93 -16.03
CA ALA A 329 -7.22 -27.29 -16.78
C ALA A 329 -7.46 -28.61 -17.56
N PRO A 330 -6.74 -28.86 -18.67
CA PRO A 330 -6.86 -30.13 -19.36
C PRO A 330 -6.59 -31.31 -18.41
N LEU A 331 -7.51 -32.27 -18.34
CA LEU A 331 -7.47 -33.43 -17.44
C LEU A 331 -7.70 -33.10 -15.95
N ASP A 332 -8.24 -31.93 -15.65
CA ASP A 332 -8.63 -31.51 -14.30
C ASP A 332 -10.11 -31.11 -14.31
N ASP A 333 -10.89 -31.58 -13.34
CA ASP A 333 -12.33 -31.29 -13.22
C ASP A 333 -12.59 -30.04 -12.36
N TRP A 334 -11.51 -29.39 -11.89
CA TRP A 334 -11.56 -28.25 -10.96
C TRP A 334 -11.34 -26.93 -11.69
N ALA A 335 -12.32 -26.03 -11.57
CA ALA A 335 -12.24 -24.66 -12.07
C ALA A 335 -11.76 -23.70 -10.99
N THR A 336 -10.81 -22.82 -11.30
CA THR A 336 -10.26 -21.85 -10.35
C THR A 336 -11.05 -20.55 -10.35
N VAL A 337 -11.44 -20.08 -9.16
CA VAL A 337 -12.09 -18.78 -8.98
C VAL A 337 -11.01 -17.69 -8.83
N ARG A 338 -10.94 -16.77 -9.80
CA ARG A 338 -9.98 -15.66 -9.87
C ARG A 338 -10.38 -14.50 -8.95
N LEU A 339 -10.25 -14.71 -7.64
CA LEU A 339 -10.59 -13.71 -6.61
C LEU A 339 -9.83 -12.39 -6.77
N ASP A 340 -8.58 -12.47 -7.22
CA ASP A 340 -7.71 -11.33 -7.53
C ASP A 340 -8.35 -10.43 -8.60
N ARG A 341 -8.79 -11.04 -9.69
CA ARG A 341 -9.42 -10.34 -10.82
C ARG A 341 -10.82 -9.86 -10.46
N TRP A 342 -11.59 -10.66 -9.75
CA TRP A 342 -12.91 -10.27 -9.26
C TRP A 342 -12.83 -8.99 -8.41
N SER A 343 -11.90 -8.95 -7.44
CA SER A 343 -11.66 -7.75 -6.63
C SER A 343 -11.31 -6.53 -7.50
N LEU A 344 -10.40 -6.69 -8.46
CA LEU A 344 -9.94 -5.59 -9.30
C LEU A 344 -11.04 -5.03 -10.19
N ASP A 345 -11.81 -5.90 -10.84
CA ASP A 345 -12.85 -5.50 -11.79
C ASP A 345 -14.05 -4.87 -11.05
N GLU A 346 -14.39 -5.35 -9.85
CA GLU A 346 -15.51 -4.85 -9.04
C GLU A 346 -15.18 -3.59 -8.23
N THR A 347 -13.96 -3.50 -7.69
CA THR A 347 -13.59 -2.43 -6.74
C THR A 347 -12.62 -1.40 -7.31
N GLY A 348 -11.99 -1.71 -8.45
CA GLY A 348 -10.85 -0.95 -8.98
C GLY A 348 -9.55 -1.15 -8.18
N SER A 349 -9.55 -2.03 -7.17
CA SER A 349 -8.44 -2.21 -6.24
C SER A 349 -8.06 -3.69 -6.08
N PRO A 350 -6.77 -3.99 -5.85
CA PRO A 350 -6.35 -5.35 -5.56
C PRO A 350 -6.97 -5.84 -4.25
N MET A 351 -7.06 -7.15 -4.12
CA MET A 351 -7.51 -7.81 -2.90
C MET A 351 -6.50 -7.57 -1.76
N TYR A 352 -7.00 -7.37 -0.52
CA TYR A 352 -6.11 -7.21 0.64
C TYR A 352 -5.31 -8.50 0.86
N PRO A 353 -3.96 -8.44 0.89
CA PRO A 353 -3.09 -9.60 0.73
C PRO A 353 -2.81 -10.30 2.06
N GLU A 354 -3.85 -10.58 2.85
CA GLU A 354 -3.72 -11.36 4.08
C GLU A 354 -4.60 -12.59 4.04
N ASP A 355 -4.11 -13.64 4.69
CA ASP A 355 -4.80 -14.92 4.86
C ASP A 355 -6.20 -14.74 5.46
N ARG A 356 -6.34 -13.97 6.55
CA ARG A 356 -7.62 -13.72 7.22
C ARG A 356 -8.64 -13.04 6.32
N PHE A 357 -8.18 -12.16 5.42
CA PHE A 357 -9.06 -11.48 4.47
C PHE A 357 -9.50 -12.46 3.38
N GLN A 358 -8.56 -13.21 2.80
CA GLN A 358 -8.85 -14.24 1.79
C GLN A 358 -9.77 -15.34 2.33
N CYS A 359 -9.51 -15.82 3.54
CA CYS A 359 -10.34 -16.81 4.25
C CYS A 359 -11.78 -16.30 4.42
N ALA A 360 -11.95 -15.04 4.82
CA ALA A 360 -13.26 -14.42 5.00
C ALA A 360 -14.00 -14.24 3.67
N VAL A 361 -13.31 -13.85 2.60
CA VAL A 361 -13.89 -13.77 1.24
C VAL A 361 -14.35 -15.17 0.79
N ILE A 362 -13.50 -16.19 0.90
CA ILE A 362 -13.84 -17.56 0.48
C ILE A 362 -14.97 -18.13 1.33
N SER A 363 -14.95 -17.92 2.64
CA SER A 363 -16.03 -18.34 3.54
C SER A 363 -17.36 -17.71 3.14
N ASN A 364 -17.37 -16.41 2.80
CA ASN A 364 -18.57 -15.73 2.33
C ASN A 364 -19.16 -16.34 1.06
N ILE A 365 -18.31 -16.86 0.16
CA ILE A 365 -18.74 -17.57 -1.05
C ILE A 365 -19.29 -18.95 -0.67
N VAL A 366 -18.51 -19.75 0.04
CA VAL A 366 -18.82 -21.16 0.36
C VAL A 366 -20.09 -21.30 1.22
N GLU A 367 -20.34 -20.36 2.12
CA GLU A 367 -21.54 -20.31 2.96
C GLU A 367 -22.83 -20.07 2.15
N ARG A 368 -22.72 -19.49 0.95
CA ARG A 368 -23.85 -19.22 0.05
C ARG A 368 -24.09 -20.33 -0.97
N LEU A 369 -23.16 -21.29 -1.08
CA LEU A 369 -23.29 -22.42 -1.98
C LEU A 369 -24.25 -23.49 -1.41
N PRO A 370 -24.91 -24.28 -2.26
CA PRO A 370 -25.62 -25.50 -1.86
C PRO A 370 -24.74 -26.42 -0.98
N ALA A 371 -25.37 -27.25 -0.14
CA ALA A 371 -24.63 -28.09 0.81
C ALA A 371 -23.88 -29.26 0.18
N ASP A 372 -24.31 -29.66 -1.00
CA ASP A 372 -23.77 -30.71 -1.86
C ASP A 372 -22.69 -30.20 -2.84
N THR A 373 -22.44 -28.89 -2.89
CA THR A 373 -21.40 -28.34 -3.77
C THR A 373 -20.00 -28.78 -3.36
N GLU A 374 -19.28 -29.36 -4.31
CA GLU A 374 -17.89 -29.76 -4.15
C GLU A 374 -16.95 -28.56 -4.39
N PHE A 375 -16.12 -28.28 -3.40
CA PHE A 375 -15.10 -27.24 -3.48
C PHE A 375 -13.76 -27.74 -2.92
N ARG A 376 -12.68 -27.18 -3.43
CA ARG A 376 -11.32 -27.36 -2.91
C ARG A 376 -10.69 -26.00 -2.71
N ILE A 377 -10.02 -25.81 -1.59
CA ILE A 377 -9.20 -24.63 -1.34
C ILE A 377 -7.76 -25.09 -1.23
N GLU A 378 -6.92 -24.60 -2.12
CA GLU A 378 -5.48 -24.80 -2.04
C GLU A 378 -4.83 -23.62 -1.33
N ILE A 379 -4.05 -23.90 -0.29
CA ILE A 379 -3.37 -22.87 0.50
C ILE A 379 -1.87 -23.06 0.32
N SER A 380 -1.20 -22.02 -0.16
CA SER A 380 0.25 -21.95 -0.25
C SER A 380 0.79 -20.93 0.76
N ALA A 381 1.35 -21.44 1.85
CA ALA A 381 1.82 -20.64 2.97
C ALA A 381 3.35 -20.57 3.02
N PRO A 382 3.96 -19.45 3.42
CA PRO A 382 5.38 -19.43 3.77
C PRO A 382 5.64 -20.31 5.01
N GLU A 383 6.74 -21.05 5.02
CA GLU A 383 7.21 -21.72 6.23
C GLU A 383 7.69 -20.67 7.25
N ARG A 384 7.22 -20.70 8.50
CA ARG A 384 7.37 -19.60 9.49
C ARG A 384 8.75 -18.94 9.52
N TRP A 385 9.81 -19.74 9.68
CA TRP A 385 11.19 -19.23 9.79
C TRP A 385 11.91 -19.17 8.45
N LEU A 386 11.59 -20.10 7.55
CA LEU A 386 12.16 -20.22 6.22
C LEU A 386 11.12 -19.74 5.21
N TRP A 387 10.69 -18.48 5.30
CA TRP A 387 9.55 -17.93 4.55
C TRP A 387 9.66 -18.08 3.02
N TRP A 388 10.86 -18.35 2.52
CA TRP A 388 11.11 -18.67 1.11
C TRP A 388 10.70 -20.09 0.71
N ARG A 389 10.54 -21.00 1.65
CA ARG A 389 9.92 -22.32 1.45
C ARG A 389 8.42 -22.17 1.60
N ARG A 390 7.67 -22.86 0.74
CA ARG A 390 6.22 -22.87 0.81
C ARG A 390 5.71 -24.23 1.25
N VAL A 391 4.73 -24.23 2.14
CA VAL A 391 3.98 -25.40 2.55
C VAL A 391 2.62 -25.33 1.86
N HIS A 392 2.23 -26.44 1.25
CA HIS A 392 0.96 -26.57 0.57
C HIS A 392 0.01 -27.42 1.41
N ARG A 393 -1.21 -26.93 1.62
CA ARG A 393 -2.30 -27.67 2.28
C ARG A 393 -3.59 -27.49 1.49
N SER A 394 -4.52 -28.43 1.64
CA SER A 394 -5.84 -28.33 1.02
C SER A 394 -6.95 -28.46 2.05
N VAL A 395 -8.03 -27.75 1.80
CA VAL A 395 -9.27 -27.78 2.59
C VAL A 395 -10.40 -28.17 1.65
N ARG A 396 -11.23 -29.12 2.07
CA ARG A 396 -12.33 -29.66 1.24
C ARG A 396 -13.68 -29.61 1.92
N THR A 397 -13.73 -29.31 3.21
CA THR A 397 -14.98 -29.25 3.97
C THR A 397 -15.18 -27.89 4.62
N ARG A 398 -16.45 -27.52 4.86
CA ARG A 398 -16.80 -26.30 5.59
C ARG A 398 -16.26 -26.30 7.01
N ALA A 399 -16.27 -27.45 7.67
CA ALA A 399 -15.73 -27.60 9.03
C ALA A 399 -14.22 -27.32 9.08
N GLU A 400 -13.46 -27.85 8.12
CA GLU A 400 -12.04 -27.54 7.95
C GLU A 400 -11.83 -26.05 7.68
N LEU A 401 -12.60 -25.45 6.76
CA LEU A 401 -12.52 -24.01 6.46
C LEU A 401 -12.74 -23.15 7.72
N HIS A 402 -13.81 -23.42 8.48
CA HIS A 402 -14.06 -22.71 9.73
C HIS A 402 -12.95 -22.91 10.76
N SER A 403 -12.31 -24.08 10.81
CA SER A 403 -11.17 -24.33 11.70
C SER A 403 -9.94 -23.50 11.32
N GLN A 404 -9.74 -23.27 10.01
CA GLN A 404 -8.61 -22.49 9.49
C GLN A 404 -8.85 -20.98 9.57
N CYS A 405 -10.10 -20.51 9.46
CA CYS A 405 -10.42 -19.08 9.57
C CYS A 405 -10.53 -18.55 11.02
N ARG A 406 -10.37 -19.40 12.04
CA ARG A 406 -10.37 -18.93 13.44
C ARG A 406 -9.10 -18.10 13.70
N PRO A 407 -9.25 -16.90 14.29
CA PRO A 407 -8.13 -15.98 14.55
C PRO A 407 -7.11 -16.55 15.54
#